data_AF-C0B4P3-F1
#
_entry.id   AF-C0B4P3-F1
#
_cell.length_a   1.000
_cell.length_b   1.000
_cell.length_c   1.000
_cell.angle_alpha   90.00
_cell.angle_beta   90.00
_cell.angle_gamma   90.00
#
_symmetry.space_group_name_H-M   'P 1'
#
loop_
_entity.id
_entity.type
_entity.pdbx_description
1 polymer ?
#
loop_
_entity_poly.entity_id
_entity_poly.type
_entity_poly.pdbx_seq_one_letter_code
_entity_poly.pdbx_strand_id
1 'polypeptide(L)'
;MKIVGIIAEYNPFHNGHQYHIDQALQKTGADAAVILMSGDFVQRGAPAIAPKHLRAKAALLGGASLILELPVLFSCGSAELFARGAVSIFNSLGCISYLCFGSECGDIKNSIGLPGFFPKSQKSTGSSCRMSCEKADRFRRHARLP
;
A
#
# COMPACT_ATOMS: atom_id res chain seq x y z
N MET A 1 18.34 -6.17 4.13
CA MET A 1 16.90 -6.23 4.46
C MET A 1 16.11 -5.72 3.26
N LYS A 2 15.14 -6.48 2.79
CA LYS A 2 14.19 -6.12 1.72
C LYS A 2 12.87 -5.73 2.36
N ILE A 3 12.33 -4.59 1.97
CA ILE A 3 11.08 -4.07 2.54
C ILE A 3 10.05 -3.91 1.42
N VAL A 4 8.84 -4.44 1.64
CA VAL A 4 7.69 -4.17 0.78
C VAL A 4 6.80 -3.09 1.41
N GLY A 5 6.55 -2.03 0.65
CA GLY A 5 5.61 -0.97 0.99
C GLY A 5 4.21 -1.30 0.47
N ILE A 6 3.20 -1.02 1.29
CA ILE A 6 1.78 -1.10 0.91
C ILE A 6 1.11 0.20 1.34
N ILE A 7 0.29 0.78 0.46
CA ILE A 7 -0.49 1.99 0.76
C ILE A 7 -1.94 1.55 1.00
N ALA A 8 -2.52 1.91 2.15
CA ALA A 8 -3.82 1.37 2.55
C ALA A 8 -4.65 2.33 3.43
N GLU A 9 -5.93 2.01 3.61
CA GLU A 9 -6.83 2.74 4.54
C GLU A 9 -7.23 1.88 5.74
N TYR A 10 -7.35 0.57 5.54
CA TYR A 10 -7.81 -0.45 6.49
C TYR A 10 -9.09 -0.05 7.24
N ASN A 11 -10.17 0.15 6.49
CA ASN A 11 -11.42 0.76 6.99
C ASN A 11 -12.64 -0.21 6.95
N PRO A 12 -12.73 -1.24 7.82
CA PRO A 12 -11.77 -1.68 8.83
C PRO A 12 -10.71 -2.66 8.28
N PHE A 13 -9.75 -3.05 9.11
CA PHE A 13 -8.85 -4.18 8.80
C PHE A 13 -9.66 -5.50 8.75
N HIS A 14 -9.33 -6.41 7.82
CA HIS A 14 -10.08 -7.66 7.60
C HIS A 14 -9.19 -8.72 6.92
N ASN A 15 -9.66 -9.95 6.76
CA ASN A 15 -8.81 -11.07 6.31
C ASN A 15 -8.22 -10.85 4.89
N GLY A 16 -8.92 -10.12 4.02
CA GLY A 16 -8.36 -9.72 2.71
C GLY A 16 -7.13 -8.81 2.81
N HIS A 17 -7.03 -7.97 3.85
CA HIS A 17 -5.87 -7.13 4.09
C HIS A 17 -4.68 -7.94 4.62
N GLN A 18 -4.94 -8.87 5.54
CA GLN A 18 -3.93 -9.82 6.03
C GLN A 18 -3.38 -10.66 4.87
N TYR A 19 -4.26 -11.24 4.06
CA TYR A 19 -3.86 -11.97 2.85
C TYR A 19 -3.02 -11.11 1.90
N HIS A 20 -3.30 -9.81 1.77
CA HIS A 20 -2.47 -8.90 0.97
C HIS A 20 -1.07 -8.72 1.53
N ILE A 21 -0.93 -8.60 2.84
CA ILE A 21 0.39 -8.53 3.49
C ILE A 21 1.16 -9.84 3.24
N ASP A 22 0.52 -10.99 3.46
CA ASP A 22 1.12 -12.30 3.30
C ASP A 22 1.59 -12.54 1.86
N GLN A 23 0.72 -12.24 0.88
CA GLN A 23 1.05 -12.37 -0.54
C GLN A 23 2.15 -11.40 -0.98
N ALA A 24 2.15 -10.17 -0.46
CA ALA A 24 3.18 -9.18 -0.76
C ALA A 24 4.55 -9.67 -0.28
N LEU A 25 4.64 -10.18 0.95
CA LEU A 25 5.85 -10.78 1.50
C LEU A 25 6.30 -11.99 0.68
N GLN A 26 5.39 -12.94 0.41
CA GLN A 26 5.70 -14.16 -0.33
C GLN A 26 6.21 -13.86 -1.75
N LYS A 27 5.53 -13.00 -2.50
CA LYS A 27 5.88 -12.70 -3.90
C LYS A 27 7.16 -11.89 -4.06
N THR A 28 7.44 -11.00 -3.11
CA THR A 28 8.63 -10.15 -3.16
C THR A 28 9.85 -10.81 -2.50
N GLY A 29 9.62 -11.81 -1.64
CA GLY A 29 10.64 -12.34 -0.75
C GLY A 29 11.19 -11.26 0.19
N ALA A 30 10.34 -10.31 0.60
CA ALA A 30 10.71 -9.24 1.52
C ALA A 30 10.73 -9.74 2.97
N ASP A 31 11.60 -9.16 3.78
CA ASP A 31 11.77 -9.49 5.20
C ASP A 31 10.71 -8.80 6.08
N ALA A 32 10.14 -7.70 5.60
CA ALA A 32 9.19 -6.87 6.34
C ALA A 32 8.18 -6.16 5.41
N ALA A 33 6.98 -5.94 5.94
CA ALA A 33 5.91 -5.17 5.31
C ALA A 33 5.70 -3.85 6.05
N VAL A 34 5.91 -2.73 5.35
CA VAL A 34 5.66 -1.37 5.86
C VAL A 34 4.38 -0.85 5.23
N ILE A 35 3.41 -0.45 6.05
CA ILE A 35 2.15 0.11 5.58
C ILE A 35 2.17 1.62 5.75
N LEU A 36 1.85 2.36 4.70
CA LEU A 36 1.50 3.78 4.77
C LEU A 36 -0.02 3.89 4.77
N MET A 37 -0.58 4.13 5.95
CA MET A 37 -2.01 4.04 6.22
C MET A 37 -2.65 5.41 6.35
N SER A 38 -3.80 5.63 5.70
CA SER A 38 -4.61 6.83 5.94
C SER A 38 -4.91 7.04 7.43
N GLY A 39 -4.81 8.29 7.89
CA GLY A 39 -5.19 8.71 9.23
C GLY A 39 -6.70 8.64 9.46
N ASP A 40 -7.27 9.56 10.24
CA ASP A 40 -8.68 9.49 10.62
C ASP A 40 -9.67 9.81 9.48
N PHE A 41 -9.18 10.25 8.32
CA PHE A 41 -9.97 10.44 7.11
C PHE A 41 -9.36 9.67 5.92
N VAL A 42 -10.25 9.02 5.15
CA VAL A 42 -9.89 8.16 4.02
C VAL A 42 -10.08 8.87 2.66
N GLN A 43 -9.62 8.27 1.57
CA GLN A 43 -9.57 8.87 0.22
C GLN A 43 -10.95 9.24 -0.32
N ARG A 44 -11.98 8.51 0.09
CA ARG A 44 -13.38 8.82 -0.24
C ARG A 44 -13.94 10.04 0.51
N GLY A 45 -13.12 10.78 1.25
CA GLY A 45 -13.52 11.97 2.01
C GLY A 45 -14.35 11.66 3.26
N ALA A 46 -14.40 10.39 3.68
CA ALA A 46 -15.15 9.95 4.85
C ALA A 46 -14.24 9.80 6.08
N PRO A 47 -14.77 9.96 7.30
CA PRO A 47 -14.05 9.52 8.50
C PRO A 47 -13.85 8.00 8.46
N ALA A 48 -12.73 7.53 9.02
CA ALA A 48 -12.52 6.11 9.23
C ALA A 48 -13.50 5.56 10.27
N ILE A 49 -13.95 4.32 10.10
CA ILE A 49 -14.90 3.62 10.98
C ILE A 49 -14.32 3.38 12.39
N ALA A 50 -13.00 3.43 12.52
CA ALA A 50 -12.29 3.30 13.78
C ALA A 50 -11.07 4.23 13.83
N PRO A 51 -10.67 4.70 15.04
CA PRO A 51 -9.47 5.50 15.24
C PRO A 51 -8.22 4.88 14.61
N LYS A 52 -7.34 5.72 14.05
CA LYS A 52 -6.11 5.26 13.38
C LYS A 52 -5.24 4.31 14.20
N HIS A 53 -5.15 4.50 15.52
CA HIS A 53 -4.33 3.64 16.37
C HIS A 53 -4.91 2.21 16.52
N LEU A 54 -6.24 2.05 16.50
CA LEU A 54 -6.87 0.72 16.53
C LEU A 54 -6.68 -0.01 15.20
N ARG A 55 -6.82 0.70 14.07
CA ARG A 55 -6.54 0.15 12.74
C ARG A 55 -5.06 -0.24 12.58
N ALA A 56 -4.16 0.61 13.07
CA ALA A 56 -2.72 0.32 13.08
C ALA A 56 -2.41 -0.93 13.93
N LYS A 57 -2.99 -1.04 15.14
CA LYS A 57 -2.85 -2.23 15.99
C LYS A 57 -3.36 -3.49 15.29
N ALA A 58 -4.52 -3.43 14.64
CA ALA A 58 -5.07 -4.55 13.89
C ALA A 58 -4.14 -4.98 12.74
N ALA A 59 -3.59 -4.01 12.00
CA ALA A 59 -2.64 -4.28 10.92
C ALA A 59 -1.31 -4.90 11.41
N LEU A 60 -0.77 -4.43 12.54
CA LEU A 60 0.43 -5.03 13.17
C LEU A 60 0.18 -6.49 13.58
N LEU A 61 -0.96 -6.77 14.20
CA LEU A 61 -1.37 -8.13 14.56
C LEU A 61 -1.61 -9.00 13.31
N GLY A 62 -2.03 -8.38 12.20
CA GLY A 62 -2.23 -9.02 10.91
C GLY A 62 -0.97 -9.16 10.03
N GLY A 63 0.22 -8.98 10.60
CA GLY A 63 1.50 -9.27 9.93
C GLY A 63 2.26 -8.07 9.39
N ALA A 64 1.74 -6.85 9.52
CA ALA A 64 2.53 -5.65 9.21
C ALA A 64 3.69 -5.47 10.22
N SER A 65 4.83 -5.01 9.74
CA SER A 65 6.02 -4.77 10.59
C SER A 65 6.09 -3.33 11.11
N LEU A 66 5.55 -2.37 10.35
CA LEU A 66 5.52 -0.95 10.70
C LEU A 66 4.31 -0.29 10.03
N ILE A 67 3.65 0.60 10.76
CA ILE A 67 2.59 1.47 10.24
C ILE A 67 3.06 2.92 10.30
N LEU A 68 3.01 3.60 9.17
CA LEU A 68 3.22 5.03 9.04
C LEU A 68 1.89 5.68 8.69
N GLU A 69 1.65 6.89 9.19
CA GLU A 69 0.46 7.66 8.82
C GLU A 69 0.70 8.39 7.49
N LEU A 70 -0.25 8.28 6.56
CA LEU A 70 -0.34 9.14 5.39
C LEU A 70 -0.95 10.48 5.80
N PRO A 71 -0.25 11.61 5.65
CA PRO A 71 -0.78 12.92 6.00
C PRO A 71 -2.12 13.22 5.34
N VAL A 72 -3.04 13.85 6.07
CA VAL A 72 -4.41 14.14 5.62
C VAL A 72 -4.47 14.91 4.29
N LEU A 73 -3.46 15.77 4.06
CA LEU A 73 -3.27 16.49 2.80
C LEU A 73 -3.29 15.55 1.58
N PHE A 74 -2.74 14.34 1.72
CA PHE A 74 -2.71 13.32 0.67
C PHE A 74 -3.83 12.30 0.84
N SER A 75 -4.16 11.92 2.09
CA SER A 75 -5.11 10.83 2.34
C SER A 75 -6.52 11.13 1.86
N CYS A 76 -6.93 12.40 1.78
CA CYS A 76 -8.23 12.84 1.24
C CYS A 76 -8.13 13.42 -0.18
N GLY A 77 -6.97 13.32 -0.82
CA GLY A 77 -6.76 13.82 -2.17
C GLY A 77 -7.41 12.94 -3.24
N SER A 78 -7.45 13.45 -4.48
CA SER A 78 -7.76 12.63 -5.66
C SER A 78 -6.82 11.42 -5.76
N ALA A 79 -7.16 10.41 -6.56
CA ALA A 79 -6.29 9.24 -6.77
C ALA A 79 -4.87 9.62 -7.19
N GLU A 80 -4.73 10.66 -8.01
CA GLU A 80 -3.43 11.20 -8.40
C GLU A 80 -2.67 11.78 -7.20
N LEU A 81 -3.29 12.65 -6.40
CA LEU A 81 -2.63 13.29 -5.26
C LEU A 81 -2.30 12.29 -4.15
N PHE A 82 -3.20 11.35 -3.88
CA PHE A 82 -3.03 10.25 -2.94
C PHE A 82 -1.83 9.40 -3.33
N ALA A 83 -1.77 8.91 -4.57
CA ALA A 83 -0.68 8.08 -5.06
C ALA A 83 0.65 8.85 -5.09
N ARG A 84 0.64 10.10 -5.58
CA ARG A 84 1.86 10.93 -5.65
C ARG A 84 2.45 11.19 -4.27
N GLY A 85 1.62 11.56 -3.29
CA GLY A 85 2.06 11.82 -1.93
C GLY A 85 2.60 10.56 -1.25
N ALA A 86 1.85 9.46 -1.34
CA ALA A 86 2.21 8.20 -0.70
C ALA A 86 3.50 7.59 -1.28
N VAL A 87 3.64 7.56 -2.61
CA VAL A 87 4.86 7.06 -3.27
C VAL A 87 6.05 7.98 -2.99
N SER A 88 5.85 9.31 -2.96
CA SER A 88 6.92 10.26 -2.61
C SER A 88 7.45 10.04 -1.19
N ILE A 89 6.57 9.79 -0.21
CA ILE A 89 6.97 9.46 1.16
C ILE A 89 7.81 8.18 1.19
N PHE A 90 7.32 7.10 0.58
CA PHE A 90 8.07 5.83 0.52
C PHE A 90 9.41 5.95 -0.20
N ASN A 91 9.48 6.70 -1.30
CA ASN A 91 10.73 6.96 -1.99
C ASN A 91 11.72 7.75 -1.11
N SER A 92 11.22 8.71 -0.33
CA SER A 92 12.04 9.55 0.57
C SER A 92 12.59 8.78 1.77
N LEU A 93 11.94 7.67 2.18
CA LEU A 93 12.48 6.79 3.22
C LEU A 93 13.74 6.04 2.78
N GLY A 94 13.97 5.89 1.47
CA GLY A 94 15.19 5.28 0.90
C GLY A 94 15.38 3.78 1.16
N CYS A 95 14.51 3.14 1.95
CA CYS A 95 14.63 1.73 2.36
C CYS A 95 13.57 0.81 1.73
N ILE A 96 12.55 1.37 1.07
CA ILE A 96 11.46 0.60 0.43
C ILE A 96 11.98 -0.04 -0.86
N SER A 97 12.05 -1.38 -0.87
CA SER A 97 12.56 -2.15 -2.00
C SER A 97 11.47 -2.49 -3.02
N TYR A 98 10.24 -2.70 -2.53
CA TYR A 98 9.09 -3.06 -3.35
C TYR A 98 7.87 -2.22 -3.01
N LEU A 99 7.01 -1.98 -4.00
CA LEU A 99 5.67 -1.43 -3.78
C LEU A 99 4.65 -2.48 -4.23
N CYS A 100 3.73 -2.88 -3.34
CA CYS A 100 2.70 -3.86 -3.66
C CYS A 100 1.30 -3.30 -3.45
N PHE A 101 0.42 -3.54 -4.43
CA PHE A 101 -0.99 -3.13 -4.38
C PHE A 101 -1.88 -4.16 -5.07
N GLY A 102 -3.15 -4.21 -4.64
CA GLY A 102 -4.18 -5.00 -5.30
C GLY A 102 -4.70 -4.31 -6.57
N SER A 103 -4.98 -5.09 -7.61
CA SER A 103 -5.55 -4.62 -8.88
C SER A 103 -6.54 -5.65 -9.40
N GLU A 104 -7.63 -5.23 -10.03
CA GLU A 104 -8.57 -6.17 -10.64
C GLU A 104 -7.95 -6.94 -11.81
N CYS A 105 -7.03 -6.31 -12.55
CA CYS A 105 -6.39 -6.91 -13.72
C CYS A 105 -5.28 -7.90 -13.34
N GLY A 106 -4.54 -7.63 -12.26
CA GLY A 106 -3.42 -8.47 -11.80
C GLY A 106 -2.19 -8.48 -12.71
N ASP A 107 -2.15 -7.63 -13.74
CA ASP A 107 -1.00 -7.47 -14.64
C ASP A 107 -0.47 -6.04 -14.57
N ILE A 108 0.80 -5.92 -14.19
CA ILE A 108 1.49 -4.64 -14.14
C ILE A 108 1.73 -4.05 -15.53
N LYS A 109 1.93 -4.88 -16.56
CA LYS A 109 2.25 -4.43 -17.92
C LYS A 109 1.13 -3.58 -18.52
N ASN A 110 -0.12 -3.97 -18.27
CA ASN A 110 -1.30 -3.21 -18.70
C ASN A 110 -1.47 -1.89 -17.93
N SER A 111 -0.95 -1.80 -16.71
CA SER A 111 -1.02 -0.58 -15.89
C SER A 111 0.06 0.45 -16.29
N ILE A 112 1.21 0.00 -16.81
CA ILE A 112 2.32 0.87 -17.24
C ILE A 112 2.04 1.55 -18.60
N GLY A 113 1.06 1.06 -19.37
CA GLY A 113 0.66 1.63 -20.66
C GLY A 113 -0.14 2.94 -20.58
N LEU A 114 -0.52 3.40 -19.38
CA LEU A 114 -1.20 4.68 -19.17
C LEU A 114 -0.15 5.80 -19.00
N PRO A 115 -0.01 6.72 -19.98
CA PRO A 115 0.93 7.82 -19.85
C PRO A 115 0.53 8.71 -18.66
N GLY A 116 1.41 8.84 -17.68
CA GLY A 116 1.23 9.74 -16.52
C GLY A 116 1.37 9.08 -15.15
N PHE A 117 1.34 7.75 -15.04
CA PHE A 117 1.39 7.10 -13.72
C PHE A 117 2.81 7.04 -13.11
N PHE A 118 3.84 7.03 -13.94
CA PHE A 118 5.24 7.10 -13.50
C PHE A 118 6.05 8.04 -14.40
N PRO A 119 6.76 9.05 -13.84
CA PRO A 119 7.73 9.79 -14.63
C PRO A 119 8.83 8.83 -15.10
N LYS A 120 9.24 8.93 -16.37
CA LYS A 120 10.37 8.19 -16.99
C LYS A 120 11.75 8.58 -16.41
N SER A 121 11.81 8.97 -15.14
CA SER A 121 12.99 9.49 -14.47
C SER A 121 13.29 8.68 -13.21
N GLN A 122 13.96 7.55 -13.38
CA GLN A 122 14.89 7.06 -12.36
C GLN A 122 16.18 6.62 -13.05
N LYS A 123 17.04 7.59 -13.37
CA LYS A 123 18.47 7.34 -13.48
C LYS A 123 19.06 7.41 -12.07
N SER A 124 19.56 6.26 -11.61
CA SER A 124 20.63 6.08 -10.61
C SER A 124 20.55 6.83 -9.26
N THR A 125 19.82 6.24 -8.30
CA THR A 125 20.21 6.21 -6.88
C THR A 125 19.72 4.90 -6.25
N GLY A 126 20.62 3.93 -6.01
CA GLY A 126 20.57 2.84 -5.02
C GLY A 126 19.36 1.89 -4.84
N SER A 127 18.11 2.36 -4.92
CA SER A 127 16.90 1.61 -4.58
C SER A 127 15.90 1.65 -5.73
N SER A 128 16.04 0.75 -6.69
CA SER A 128 15.02 0.51 -7.72
C SER A 128 13.78 -0.07 -7.04
N CYS A 129 12.79 0.75 -6.70
CA CYS A 129 11.52 0.29 -6.15
C CYS A 129 10.83 -0.61 -7.20
N ARG A 130 10.79 -1.93 -6.95
CA ARG A 130 10.18 -2.90 -7.86
C ARG A 130 8.71 -3.07 -7.51
N MET A 131 7.84 -3.02 -8.50
CA MET A 131 6.41 -2.96 -8.26
C MET A 131 5.75 -4.34 -8.52
N SER A 132 4.85 -4.76 -7.64
CA SER A 132 4.17 -6.07 -7.67
C SER A 132 2.65 -5.90 -7.53
N CYS A 133 1.90 -6.70 -8.29
CA CYS A 133 0.45 -6.58 -8.43
C CYS A 133 -0.24 -7.94 -8.23
N GLU A 134 -1.45 -7.94 -7.64
CA GLU A 134 -2.24 -9.14 -7.36
C GLU A 134 -3.72 -8.92 -7.71
N LYS A 135 -4.41 -9.96 -8.21
CA LYS A 135 -5.84 -9.87 -8.59
C LYS A 135 -6.76 -9.58 -7.40
N ALA A 136 -7.50 -8.48 -7.47
CA ALA A 136 -8.53 -8.02 -6.51
C ALA A 136 -9.52 -9.12 -6.10
N ASP A 137 -9.97 -9.94 -7.05
CA ASP A 137 -10.98 -11.00 -6.80
C ASP A 137 -10.49 -12.10 -5.85
N ARG A 138 -9.17 -12.33 -5.78
CA ARG A 138 -8.62 -13.24 -4.77
C ARG A 138 -8.74 -12.63 -3.37
N PHE A 139 -8.62 -11.31 -3.24
CA PHE A 139 -8.82 -10.60 -1.98
C PHE A 139 -10.28 -10.61 -1.53
N ARG A 140 -11.24 -10.42 -2.46
CA ARG A 140 -12.68 -10.40 -2.13
C ARG A 140 -13.15 -11.70 -1.47
N ARG A 141 -12.63 -12.84 -1.90
CA ARG A 141 -12.94 -14.15 -1.27
C ARG A 141 -12.50 -14.25 0.18
N HIS A 142 -11.49 -13.48 0.56
CA HIS A 142 -10.96 -13.39 1.91
C HIS A 142 -11.45 -12.13 2.64
N ALA A 143 -12.34 -11.30 2.09
CA ALA A 143 -12.72 -10.02 2.72
C ALA A 143 -13.68 -10.14 3.92
N ARG A 144 -13.83 -11.34 4.51
CA ARG A 144 -14.60 -11.51 5.75
C ARG A 144 -13.83 -10.91 6.92
N LEU A 145 -14.55 -10.33 7.88
CA LEU A 145 -13.98 -10.02 9.18
C LEU A 145 -13.57 -11.35 9.85
N PRO A 146 -12.45 -11.39 10.59
CA PRO A 146 -12.12 -12.53 11.45
C PRO A 146 -13.25 -12.79 12.47
#